data_AF-K1QCV5-F1
#
_entry.id   AF-K1QCV5-F1
#
_cell.length_a   1.000
_cell.length_b   1.000
_cell.length_c   1.000
_cell.angle_alpha   90.00
_cell.angle_beta   90.00
_cell.angle_gamma   90.00
#
_symmetry.space_group_name_H-M   'P 1'
#
loop_
_entity.id
_entity.type
_entity.pdbx_description
1 polymer ?
#
loop_
_entity_poly.entity_id
_entity_poly.type
_entity_poly.pdbx_seq_one_letter_code
_entity_poly.pdbx_strand_id
1 'polypeptide(L)'
;MIAEDSCTHTDVGQTSAWLRVDLGAEYSVYRVMIWYRNDRGVVTNTVRLQGYSVRVSNDTLSIPPNVCFQHDGTSQIPVVTTNDCPRIARYVWLYNEGRSPETILEICEVQIYGCELNHYGENCTSCGIGCEVCDITSGCTKCLSGHVFPACECPPGWYGVGCTEACSLNCFLSVCHTETGECSSGCNAGYLGDFCNERCEFTEDFVK
;
A
#
# COMPACT_ATOMS: atom_id res chain seq x y z
N MET A 1 5.16 -20.75 5.82
CA MET A 1 6.57 -21.17 5.82
C MET A 1 7.12 -20.74 7.16
N ILE A 2 6.86 -21.56 8.19
CA ILE A 2 7.39 -21.34 9.54
C ILE A 2 8.80 -21.91 9.49
N ALA A 3 9.82 -21.12 9.82
CA ALA A 3 11.03 -21.71 10.34
C ALA A 3 10.67 -22.18 11.75
N GLU A 4 10.14 -23.42 11.88
CA GLU A 4 9.85 -23.99 13.19
C GLU A 4 11.13 -23.86 14.04
N ASP A 5 11.00 -23.21 15.19
CA ASP A 5 12.01 -23.02 16.24
C ASP A 5 13.13 -21.96 16.08
N SER A 6 13.08 -21.04 15.11
CA SER A 6 14.10 -19.96 15.02
C SER A 6 13.59 -18.61 15.55
N CYS A 7 13.49 -18.46 16.87
CA CYS A 7 13.20 -17.16 17.50
C CYS A 7 14.48 -16.39 17.87
N THR A 8 14.43 -15.07 17.79
CA THR A 8 15.50 -14.16 18.24
C THR A 8 15.10 -13.44 19.52
N HIS A 9 16.11 -12.99 20.29
CA HIS A 9 15.86 -12.07 21.39
C HIS A 9 16.85 -10.90 21.44
N THR A 10 16.39 -9.78 21.97
CA THR A 10 17.25 -8.64 22.33
C THR A 10 18.03 -8.91 23.62
N ASP A 11 19.10 -8.14 23.85
CA ASP A 11 19.93 -8.28 25.05
C ASP A 11 19.17 -8.06 26.37
N VAL A 12 19.70 -8.61 27.47
CA VAL A 12 19.12 -8.53 28.80
C VAL A 12 19.50 -7.23 29.52
N GLY A 13 18.72 -6.83 30.53
CA GLY A 13 19.04 -5.67 31.37
C GLY A 13 18.84 -4.30 30.71
N GLN A 14 18.20 -4.25 29.53
CA GLN A 14 17.87 -3.02 28.84
C GLN A 14 16.58 -2.40 29.38
N THR A 15 16.50 -1.07 29.36
CA THR A 15 15.29 -0.31 29.75
C THR A 15 14.27 -0.21 28.62
N SER A 16 14.64 -0.63 27.42
CA SER A 16 13.75 -0.75 26.25
C SER A 16 14.32 -1.76 25.28
N ALA A 17 13.47 -2.37 24.47
CA ALA A 17 13.88 -3.33 23.46
C ALA A 17 13.15 -3.03 22.15
N TRP A 18 13.85 -3.10 21.03
CA TRP A 18 13.27 -2.78 19.73
C TRP A 18 13.82 -3.65 18.61
N LEU A 19 12.96 -3.88 17.62
CA LEU A 19 13.31 -4.43 16.32
C LEU A 19 12.92 -3.41 15.26
N ARG A 20 13.82 -3.15 14.32
CA ARG A 20 13.56 -2.30 13.16
C ARG A 20 13.73 -3.11 11.89
N VAL A 21 12.75 -3.03 11.01
CA VAL A 21 12.78 -3.61 9.66
C VAL A 21 12.88 -2.47 8.65
N ASP A 22 13.90 -2.51 7.79
CA ASP A 22 14.00 -1.62 6.61
C ASP A 22 13.37 -2.32 5.40
N LEU A 23 12.32 -1.74 4.85
CA LEU A 23 11.62 -2.27 3.67
C LEU A 23 12.41 -2.01 2.36
N GLY A 24 13.49 -1.23 2.42
CA GLY A 24 14.33 -0.85 1.28
C GLY A 24 13.81 0.37 0.50
N ALA A 25 12.49 0.59 0.51
CA ALA A 25 11.82 1.74 -0.10
C ALA A 25 10.59 2.15 0.74
N GLU A 26 9.92 3.24 0.34
CA GLU A 26 8.64 3.63 0.94
C GLU A 26 7.50 2.79 0.38
N TYR A 27 6.67 2.25 1.27
CA TYR A 27 5.48 1.47 0.95
C TYR A 27 4.28 2.01 1.71
N SER A 28 3.08 1.81 1.17
CA SER A 28 1.83 1.99 1.90
C SER A 28 1.64 0.75 2.80
N VAL A 29 2.11 0.83 4.04
CA VAL A 29 1.93 -0.22 5.04
C VAL A 29 0.46 -0.28 5.43
N TYR A 30 -0.09 -1.49 5.49
CA TYR A 30 -1.46 -1.78 5.91
C TYR A 30 -1.48 -2.38 7.31
N ARG A 31 -0.64 -3.39 7.56
CA ARG A 31 -0.72 -4.23 8.76
C ARG A 31 0.62 -4.87 9.10
N VAL A 32 0.86 -5.06 10.39
CA VAL A 32 2.03 -5.75 10.91
C VAL A 32 1.59 -6.93 11.76
N MET A 33 1.91 -8.13 11.31
CA MET A 33 1.68 -9.38 12.04
C MET A 33 2.96 -9.83 12.72
N ILE A 34 2.85 -10.22 13.99
CA ILE A 34 3.99 -10.59 14.82
C ILE A 34 3.68 -11.95 15.46
N TRP A 35 4.62 -12.88 15.30
CA TRP A 35 4.67 -14.14 16.03
C TRP A 35 5.71 -14.03 17.13
N TYR A 36 5.23 -13.95 18.35
CA TYR A 36 6.06 -14.00 19.54
C TYR A 36 6.42 -15.43 19.90
N ARG A 37 7.52 -15.61 20.64
CA ARG A 37 7.94 -16.91 21.18
C ARG A 37 6.80 -17.62 21.89
N ASN A 38 6.60 -18.91 21.59
CA ASN A 38 5.41 -19.64 22.03
C ASN A 38 5.66 -20.92 22.84
N ASP A 39 6.91 -21.27 23.11
CA ASP A 39 7.36 -22.54 23.71
C ASP A 39 7.21 -22.63 25.24
N ARG A 40 6.83 -21.54 25.93
CA ARG A 40 6.66 -21.50 27.39
C ARG A 40 5.19 -21.61 27.84
N GLY A 41 4.24 -21.57 26.91
CA GLY A 41 2.80 -21.52 27.17
C GLY A 41 2.22 -20.08 27.15
N VAL A 42 0.92 -19.95 26.88
CA VAL A 42 0.31 -18.66 26.43
C VAL A 42 0.55 -17.48 27.39
N VAL A 43 0.52 -17.69 28.71
CA VAL A 43 0.65 -16.61 29.71
C VAL A 43 2.10 -16.20 29.95
N THR A 44 3.01 -17.16 29.96
CA THR A 44 4.44 -16.98 30.27
C THR A 44 5.24 -16.54 29.05
N ASN A 45 4.73 -16.80 27.84
CA ASN A 45 5.34 -16.39 26.59
C ASN A 45 5.51 -14.87 26.50
N THR A 46 4.49 -14.08 26.82
CA THR A 46 4.53 -12.62 26.66
C THR A 46 4.85 -11.87 27.96
N VAL A 47 5.30 -12.55 29.01
CA VAL A 47 5.56 -11.93 30.34
C VAL A 47 6.63 -10.83 30.28
N ARG A 48 7.54 -10.92 29.30
CA ARG A 48 8.62 -9.95 29.03
C ARG A 48 8.21 -8.83 28.07
N LEU A 49 7.04 -8.95 27.46
CA LEU A 49 6.41 -7.97 26.58
C LEU A 49 5.19 -7.35 27.27
N GLN A 50 5.40 -6.55 28.32
CA GLN A 50 4.30 -5.90 29.06
C GLN A 50 3.85 -4.61 28.37
N GLY A 51 3.33 -4.75 27.16
CA GLY A 51 2.97 -3.63 26.29
C GLY A 51 4.05 -3.34 25.26
N TYR A 52 3.60 -2.97 24.06
CA TYR A 52 4.48 -2.65 22.94
C TYR A 52 3.77 -1.67 22.00
N SER A 53 4.56 -1.11 21.11
CA SER A 53 4.07 -0.22 20.06
C SER A 53 4.60 -0.67 18.71
N VAL A 54 3.77 -0.53 17.69
CA VAL A 54 4.21 -0.55 16.29
C VAL A 54 4.35 0.90 15.85
N ARG A 55 5.53 1.25 15.35
CA ARG A 55 5.88 2.60 14.92
C ARG A 55 6.42 2.57 13.50
N VAL A 56 6.28 3.68 12.80
CA VAL A 56 6.72 3.80 11.41
C VAL A 56 7.48 5.09 11.17
N SER A 57 8.48 5.05 10.28
CA SER A 57 9.21 6.23 9.83
C SER A 57 9.70 6.10 8.38
N ASN A 58 10.03 7.25 7.78
CA ASN A 58 10.70 7.31 6.48
C ASN A 58 12.19 7.64 6.63
N ASP A 59 12.58 8.19 7.78
CA ASP A 59 13.96 8.47 8.14
C ASP A 59 14.53 7.45 9.15
N THR A 60 15.83 7.59 9.41
CA THR A 60 16.59 6.77 10.36
C THR A 60 16.87 7.48 11.69
N LEU A 61 16.32 8.68 11.92
CA LEU A 61 16.95 9.68 12.79
C LEU A 61 16.56 9.64 14.27
N SER A 62 15.66 8.75 14.72
CA SER A 62 15.47 8.34 16.12
C SER A 62 14.28 7.38 16.21
N ILE A 63 13.92 6.94 17.42
CA ILE A 63 12.66 6.20 17.64
C ILE A 63 11.50 7.07 17.15
N PRO A 64 10.69 6.60 16.20
CA PRO A 64 9.68 7.47 15.59
C PRO A 64 8.64 7.92 16.62
N PRO A 65 8.23 9.21 16.62
CA PRO A 65 7.14 9.68 17.46
C PRO A 65 5.79 9.13 17.02
N ASN A 66 5.68 8.73 15.74
CA ASN A 66 4.44 8.26 15.15
C ASN A 66 4.20 6.79 15.50
N VAL A 67 3.25 6.57 16.41
CA VAL A 67 2.74 5.26 16.79
C VAL A 67 1.50 4.97 15.95
N CYS A 68 1.50 3.87 15.21
CA CYS A 68 0.32 3.42 14.47
C CYS A 68 -0.53 2.43 15.28
N PHE A 69 0.11 1.69 16.20
CA PHE A 69 -0.57 0.80 17.13
C PHE A 69 0.13 0.80 18.49
N GLN A 70 -0.64 0.77 19.57
CA GLN A 70 -0.16 0.69 20.94
C GLN A 70 -0.94 -0.36 21.72
N HIS A 71 -0.23 -1.32 22.32
CA HIS A 71 -0.76 -2.17 23.37
C HIS A 71 -0.45 -1.55 24.74
N ASP A 72 -1.47 -1.46 25.60
CA ASP A 72 -1.40 -0.78 26.90
C ASP A 72 -0.69 -1.62 27.99
N GLY A 73 -0.53 -2.92 27.77
CA GLY A 73 0.13 -3.85 28.69
C GLY A 73 -0.74 -4.24 29.89
N THR A 74 -2.03 -3.90 29.89
CA THR A 74 -2.95 -4.24 30.99
C THR A 74 -3.56 -5.63 30.83
N SER A 75 -3.61 -6.11 29.59
CA SER A 75 -4.17 -7.40 29.21
C SER A 75 -3.10 -8.35 28.66
N GLN A 76 -3.43 -9.64 28.63
CA GLN A 76 -2.54 -10.65 28.07
C GLN A 76 -2.38 -10.45 26.57
N ILE A 77 -1.13 -10.43 26.11
CA ILE A 77 -0.82 -10.30 24.68
C ILE A 77 -0.88 -11.68 24.02
N PRO A 78 -1.64 -11.85 22.92
CA PRO A 78 -1.63 -13.10 22.17
C PRO A 78 -0.25 -13.39 21.56
N VAL A 79 0.10 -14.68 21.46
CA VAL A 79 1.32 -15.13 20.79
C VAL A 79 1.39 -14.64 19.34
N VAL A 80 0.25 -14.62 18.64
CA VAL A 80 0.12 -14.07 17.30
C VAL A 80 -0.76 -12.84 17.38
N THR A 81 -0.21 -11.69 17.03
CA THR A 81 -0.93 -10.42 17.08
C THR A 81 -0.90 -9.76 15.71
N THR A 82 -2.03 -9.16 15.35
CA THR A 82 -2.24 -8.51 14.07
C THR A 82 -2.57 -7.05 14.34
N ASN A 83 -1.72 -6.15 13.85
CA ASN A 83 -1.80 -4.73 14.18
C ASN A 83 -2.01 -3.90 12.91
N ASP A 84 -3.13 -3.21 12.83
CA ASP A 84 -3.39 -2.30 11.72
C ASP A 84 -2.48 -1.07 11.84
N CYS A 85 -1.85 -0.70 10.72
CA CYS A 85 -0.86 0.36 10.66
C CYS A 85 -0.91 1.08 9.30
N PRO A 86 -2.07 1.65 8.87
CA PRO A 86 -2.25 2.24 7.54
C PRO A 86 -1.45 3.55 7.40
N ARG A 87 -0.22 3.48 6.92
CA ARG A 87 0.70 4.63 6.75
C ARG A 87 1.73 4.37 5.66
N ILE A 88 2.15 5.43 4.98
CA ILE A 88 3.35 5.39 4.14
C ILE A 88 4.57 5.34 5.06
N ALA A 89 5.41 4.33 4.86
CA ALA A 89 6.58 4.06 5.71
C ALA A 89 7.70 3.35 4.93
N ARG A 90 8.96 3.58 5.32
CA ARG A 90 10.09 2.73 4.92
C ARG A 90 10.56 1.81 6.05
N TYR A 91 10.53 2.31 7.28
CA TYR A 91 10.96 1.57 8.46
C TYR A 91 9.76 1.22 9.33
N VAL A 92 9.67 -0.05 9.72
CA VAL A 92 8.69 -0.53 10.69
C VAL A 92 9.42 -0.93 11.96
N TRP A 93 8.94 -0.45 13.09
CA TRP A 93 9.53 -0.66 14.39
C TRP A 93 8.56 -1.39 15.29
N LEU A 94 9.01 -2.48 15.89
CA LEU A 94 8.39 -3.05 17.08
C LEU A 94 9.17 -2.56 18.29
N TYR A 95 8.50 -1.87 19.20
CA TYR A 95 9.14 -1.20 20.31
C TYR A 95 8.47 -1.56 21.63
N ASN A 96 9.22 -2.16 22.55
CA ASN A 96 8.83 -2.47 23.92
C ASN A 96 9.34 -1.36 24.84
N GLU A 97 8.40 -0.65 25.48
CA GLU A 97 8.64 0.58 26.21
C GLU A 97 9.28 0.42 27.59
N GLY A 98 9.71 -0.78 27.99
CA GLY A 98 10.45 -0.90 29.25
C GLY A 98 9.62 -1.16 30.48
N ARG A 99 8.36 -1.58 30.34
CA ARG A 99 7.42 -1.69 31.48
C ARG A 99 7.72 -2.89 32.39
N SER A 100 8.54 -3.82 31.92
CA SER A 100 9.05 -4.97 32.68
C SER A 100 10.48 -4.71 33.15
N PRO A 101 10.88 -5.15 34.36
CA PRO A 101 12.28 -5.15 34.80
C PRO A 101 13.18 -6.04 33.90
N GLU A 102 12.59 -6.99 33.17
CA GLU A 102 13.24 -7.77 32.12
C GLU A 102 12.62 -7.46 30.75
N THR A 103 12.84 -6.24 30.25
CA THR A 103 12.30 -5.83 28.95
C THR A 103 13.08 -6.46 27.81
N ILE A 104 12.47 -7.46 27.18
CA ILE A 104 13.07 -8.24 26.09
C ILE A 104 12.03 -8.44 24.99
N LEU A 105 12.45 -8.33 23.73
CA LEU A 105 11.67 -8.80 22.59
C LEU A 105 12.13 -10.22 22.25
N GLU A 106 11.25 -11.22 22.32
CA GLU A 106 11.50 -12.60 21.91
C GLU A 106 10.61 -12.94 20.69
N ILE A 107 11.08 -12.59 19.49
CA ILE A 107 10.27 -12.60 18.27
C ILE A 107 10.69 -13.78 17.40
N CYS A 108 9.73 -14.50 16.83
CA CYS A 108 9.99 -15.59 15.89
C CYS A 108 9.78 -15.16 14.44
N GLU A 109 8.72 -14.39 14.18
CA GLU A 109 8.41 -13.94 12.82
C GLU A 109 7.74 -12.57 12.84
N VAL A 110 8.05 -11.76 11.84
CA VAL A 110 7.36 -10.49 11.56
C VAL A 110 6.99 -10.50 10.08
N GLN A 111 5.71 -10.31 9.81
CA GLN A 111 5.19 -10.12 8.45
C GLN A 111 4.59 -8.73 8.34
N ILE A 112 5.05 -7.97 7.36
CA ILE A 112 4.57 -6.61 7.09
C ILE A 112 3.80 -6.67 5.78
N TYR A 113 2.52 -6.30 5.85
CA TYR A 113 1.60 -6.28 4.74
C TYR A 113 1.39 -4.85 4.29
N GLY A 114 1.41 -4.65 2.97
CA GLY A 114 1.26 -3.36 2.34
C GLY A 114 1.46 -3.47 0.84
N CYS A 115 1.41 -2.34 0.16
CA CYS A 115 1.59 -2.23 -1.27
C CYS A 115 2.58 -1.14 -1.63
N GLU A 116 3.05 -1.14 -2.88
CA GLU A 116 3.70 0.04 -3.45
C GLU A 116 2.79 1.26 -3.32
N LEU A 117 3.38 2.45 -3.40
CA LEU A 117 2.61 3.69 -3.37
C LEU A 117 1.56 3.69 -4.50
N ASN A 118 0.44 4.39 -4.28
CA ASN A 118 -0.71 4.42 -5.18
C ASN A 118 -1.41 3.07 -5.45
N HIS A 119 -1.19 2.06 -4.61
CA HIS A 119 -1.94 0.82 -4.66
C HIS A 119 -2.66 0.56 -3.33
N TYR A 120 -3.77 -0.18 -3.39
CA TYR A 120 -4.63 -0.44 -2.24
C TYR A 120 -5.21 -1.87 -2.22
N GLY A 121 -5.63 -2.29 -1.04
CA GLY A 121 -6.25 -3.59 -0.79
C GLY A 121 -5.27 -4.75 -0.82
N GLU A 122 -5.79 -5.95 -0.52
CA GLU A 122 -4.99 -7.19 -0.41
C GLU A 122 -4.32 -7.61 -1.73
N ASN A 123 -4.88 -7.18 -2.87
CA ASN A 123 -4.36 -7.48 -4.20
C ASN A 123 -3.49 -6.35 -4.77
N CYS A 124 -3.23 -5.29 -4.00
CA CYS A 124 -2.52 -4.09 -4.46
C CYS A 124 -3.07 -3.56 -5.79
N THR A 125 -4.37 -3.28 -5.83
CA THR A 125 -5.03 -2.66 -6.99
C THR A 125 -4.55 -1.21 -7.12
N SER A 126 -4.23 -0.78 -8.34
CA SER A 126 -3.86 0.63 -8.59
C SER A 126 -5.04 1.57 -8.28
N CYS A 127 -4.76 2.69 -7.61
CA CYS A 127 -5.71 3.78 -7.41
C CYS A 127 -5.99 4.59 -8.70
N GLY A 128 -5.18 4.40 -9.75
CA GLY A 128 -5.30 5.13 -11.02
C GLY A 128 -4.72 6.55 -10.99
N ILE A 129 -4.41 7.10 -12.17
CA ILE A 129 -3.71 8.41 -12.29
C ILE A 129 -4.53 9.61 -11.80
N GLY A 130 -5.86 9.47 -11.74
CA GLY A 130 -6.77 10.52 -11.31
C GLY A 130 -6.89 10.66 -9.79
N CYS A 131 -6.23 9.79 -9.02
CA CYS A 131 -6.35 9.77 -7.58
C CYS A 131 -5.36 10.73 -6.89
N GLU A 132 -5.89 11.65 -6.09
CA GLU A 132 -5.09 12.56 -5.24
C GLU A 132 -4.74 11.89 -3.90
N VAL A 133 -5.68 11.19 -3.28
CA VAL A 133 -5.48 10.52 -1.98
C VAL A 133 -5.86 9.05 -2.10
N CYS A 134 -4.83 8.22 -2.24
CA CYS A 134 -4.94 6.76 -2.27
C CYS A 134 -4.78 6.18 -0.86
N ASP A 135 -5.87 5.72 -0.28
CA ASP A 135 -5.89 5.04 1.01
C ASP A 135 -5.68 3.53 0.80
N ILE A 136 -4.77 2.94 1.57
CA ILE A 136 -4.38 1.52 1.45
C ILE A 136 -5.56 0.54 1.68
N THR A 137 -6.62 0.95 2.36
CA THR A 137 -7.77 0.09 2.68
C THR A 137 -8.96 0.36 1.75
N SER A 138 -9.24 1.63 1.49
CA SER A 138 -10.45 2.10 0.82
C SER A 138 -10.23 2.56 -0.63
N GLY A 139 -8.99 2.57 -1.10
CA GLY A 139 -8.64 3.01 -2.46
C GLY A 139 -8.70 4.51 -2.60
N CYS A 140 -9.19 4.99 -3.74
CA CYS A 140 -9.19 6.42 -3.97
C CYS A 140 -10.28 7.14 -3.17
N THR A 141 -9.84 8.03 -2.26
CA THR A 141 -10.74 8.80 -1.37
C THR A 141 -10.87 10.26 -1.78
N LYS A 142 -10.01 10.73 -2.69
CA LYS A 142 -10.02 12.09 -3.25
C LYS A 142 -9.50 12.07 -4.68
N CYS A 143 -10.28 12.55 -5.64
CA CYS A 143 -9.81 12.73 -7.01
C CYS A 143 -9.03 14.03 -7.16
N LEU A 144 -8.08 14.05 -8.11
CA LEU A 144 -7.47 15.26 -8.62
C LEU A 144 -8.54 16.18 -9.24
N SER A 145 -8.26 17.48 -9.26
CA SER A 145 -9.14 18.45 -9.91
C SER A 145 -9.37 18.07 -11.38
N GLY A 146 -10.64 18.12 -11.81
CA GLY A 146 -11.06 17.74 -13.18
C GLY A 146 -11.49 16.29 -13.34
N HIS A 147 -11.08 15.40 -12.43
CA HIS A 147 -11.49 13.99 -12.43
C HIS A 147 -12.83 13.78 -11.71
N VAL A 148 -13.56 12.74 -12.10
CA VAL A 148 -14.93 12.46 -11.66
C VAL A 148 -14.97 11.18 -10.81
N PHE A 149 -15.48 11.30 -9.58
CA PHE A 149 -15.74 10.15 -8.69
C PHE A 149 -16.85 9.22 -9.24
N PRO A 150 -16.86 7.92 -8.89
CA PRO A 150 -16.04 7.24 -7.89
C PRO A 150 -14.68 6.72 -8.39
N ALA A 151 -14.51 6.58 -9.70
CA ALA A 151 -13.31 5.99 -10.31
C ALA A 151 -12.16 6.99 -10.53
N CYS A 152 -12.42 8.30 -10.32
CA CYS A 152 -11.49 9.38 -10.65
C CYS A 152 -11.03 9.29 -12.11
N GLU A 153 -12.00 9.17 -13.00
CA GLU A 153 -11.78 9.17 -14.44
C GLU A 153 -11.96 10.57 -15.02
N CYS A 154 -11.45 10.79 -16.22
CA CYS A 154 -11.71 12.01 -16.94
C CYS A 154 -13.15 12.12 -17.46
N PRO A 155 -13.69 13.34 -17.56
CA PRO A 155 -14.94 13.56 -18.28
C PRO A 155 -14.84 13.03 -19.72
N PRO A 156 -15.95 12.57 -20.32
CA PRO A 156 -15.94 12.09 -21.70
C PRO A 156 -15.29 13.09 -22.66
N GLY A 157 -14.41 12.59 -23.54
CA GLY A 157 -13.66 13.42 -24.47
C GLY A 157 -12.33 13.95 -23.94
N TRP A 158 -11.94 13.64 -22.72
CA TRP A 158 -10.67 14.05 -22.12
C TRP A 158 -9.90 12.87 -21.54
N TYR A 159 -8.57 13.00 -21.49
CA TYR A 159 -7.68 12.02 -20.88
C TYR A 159 -6.44 12.69 -20.26
N GLY A 160 -5.63 11.88 -19.58
CA GLY A 160 -4.39 12.29 -18.95
C GLY A 160 -4.55 12.82 -17.52
N VAL A 161 -3.42 13.11 -16.88
CA VAL A 161 -3.39 13.68 -15.53
C VAL A 161 -4.01 15.08 -15.58
N GLY A 162 -5.04 15.32 -14.75
CA GLY A 162 -5.80 16.57 -14.76
C GLY A 162 -6.76 16.78 -15.96
N CYS A 163 -6.94 15.79 -16.84
CA CYS A 163 -7.90 15.84 -17.95
C CYS A 163 -7.74 17.04 -18.88
N THR A 164 -6.49 17.36 -19.25
CA THR A 164 -6.16 18.49 -20.13
C THR A 164 -6.04 18.11 -21.59
N GLU A 165 -5.91 16.82 -21.90
CA GLU A 165 -5.76 16.33 -23.26
C GLU A 165 -7.11 15.88 -23.82
N ALA A 166 -7.44 16.31 -25.03
CA ALA A 166 -8.69 15.96 -25.68
C ALA A 166 -8.55 14.64 -26.46
N CYS A 167 -9.51 13.73 -26.29
CA CYS A 167 -9.62 12.54 -27.14
C CYS A 167 -9.70 12.95 -28.62
N SER A 168 -9.21 12.10 -29.51
CA SER A 168 -9.40 12.30 -30.95
C SER A 168 -10.90 12.40 -31.27
N LEU A 169 -11.28 13.41 -32.05
CA LEU A 169 -12.66 13.56 -32.56
C LEU A 169 -13.08 12.39 -33.45
N ASN A 170 -12.12 11.58 -33.90
CA ASN A 170 -12.35 10.41 -34.72
C ASN A 170 -12.49 9.13 -33.88
N CYS A 171 -12.28 9.18 -32.56
CA CYS A 171 -12.70 8.09 -31.69
C CYS A 171 -14.23 7.92 -31.78
N PHE A 172 -14.70 6.67 -31.76
CA PHE A 172 -16.12 6.39 -31.67
C PHE A 172 -16.70 7.01 -30.38
N LEU A 173 -17.73 7.85 -30.52
CA LEU A 173 -18.33 8.64 -29.44
C LEU A 173 -17.37 9.59 -28.69
N SER A 174 -16.19 9.90 -29.27
CA SER A 174 -15.13 10.66 -28.59
C SER A 174 -14.70 10.05 -27.25
N VAL A 175 -14.85 8.73 -27.09
CA VAL A 175 -14.43 8.00 -25.90
C VAL A 175 -13.03 7.45 -26.13
N CYS A 176 -12.11 7.82 -25.25
CA CYS A 176 -10.77 7.28 -25.23
C CYS A 176 -10.36 6.84 -23.82
N HIS A 177 -9.30 6.05 -23.73
CA HIS A 177 -8.76 5.53 -22.49
C HIS A 177 -8.24 6.68 -21.64
N THR A 178 -8.65 6.74 -20.37
CA THR A 178 -8.43 7.90 -19.50
C THR A 178 -6.94 8.19 -19.25
N GLU A 179 -6.05 7.22 -19.44
CA GLU A 179 -4.61 7.40 -19.21
C GLU A 179 -3.82 7.59 -20.51
N THR A 180 -4.13 6.79 -21.52
CA THR A 180 -3.32 6.71 -22.75
C THR A 180 -3.87 7.57 -23.88
N GLY A 181 -5.17 7.86 -23.89
CA GLY A 181 -5.85 8.56 -24.98
C GLY A 181 -6.23 7.68 -26.18
N GLU A 182 -5.99 6.37 -26.10
CA GLU A 182 -6.37 5.41 -27.14
C GLU A 182 -7.89 5.25 -27.22
N CYS A 183 -8.45 5.15 -28.42
CA CYS A 183 -9.89 5.06 -28.62
C CYS A 183 -10.44 3.70 -28.15
N SER A 184 -10.98 3.65 -26.93
CA SER A 184 -11.47 2.40 -26.29
C SER A 184 -12.59 1.70 -27.03
N SER A 185 -13.33 2.41 -27.89
CA SER A 185 -14.45 1.88 -28.68
C SER A 185 -14.15 1.83 -30.19
N GLY A 186 -12.88 1.94 -30.58
CA GLY A 186 -12.46 1.99 -31.98
C GLY A 186 -12.75 3.33 -32.66
N CYS A 187 -12.64 3.35 -33.98
CA CYS A 187 -12.69 4.56 -34.80
C CYS A 187 -14.03 4.79 -35.48
N ASN A 188 -14.36 6.07 -35.70
CA ASN A 188 -15.39 6.48 -36.64
C ASN A 188 -15.03 6.01 -38.05
N ALA A 189 -16.06 5.77 -38.88
CA ALA A 189 -15.88 5.30 -40.25
C ALA A 189 -14.92 6.20 -41.05
N GLY A 190 -13.96 5.58 -41.72
CA GLY A 190 -12.93 6.27 -42.50
C GLY A 190 -11.64 6.60 -41.74
N TYR A 191 -11.52 6.18 -40.47
CA TYR A 191 -10.31 6.31 -39.67
C TYR A 191 -9.82 4.97 -39.11
N LEU A 192 -8.51 4.88 -38.87
CA LEU A 192 -7.84 3.69 -38.30
C LEU A 192 -6.69 4.07 -37.34
N GLY A 193 -6.14 3.06 -36.67
CA GLY A 193 -5.09 3.18 -35.65
C GLY A 193 -5.65 3.42 -34.24
N ASP A 194 -4.79 3.26 -33.23
CA ASP A 194 -5.21 3.27 -31.81
C ASP A 194 -5.79 4.63 -31.36
N PHE A 195 -5.39 5.71 -32.04
CA PHE A 195 -5.85 7.08 -31.77
C PHE A 195 -6.78 7.64 -32.87
N CYS A 196 -7.13 6.83 -33.88
CA CYS A 196 -7.98 7.23 -35.01
C CYS A 196 -7.51 8.49 -35.75
N ASN A 197 -6.20 8.71 -35.79
CA ASN A 197 -5.60 9.88 -36.46
C ASN A 197 -5.26 9.60 -37.94
N GLU A 198 -5.31 8.34 -38.35
CA GLU A 198 -5.02 7.92 -39.73
C GLU A 198 -6.33 7.76 -40.51
N ARG A 199 -6.36 8.25 -41.75
CA ARG A 199 -7.51 8.07 -42.65
C ARG A 199 -7.37 6.76 -43.42
N CYS A 200 -8.47 6.06 -43.64
CA CYS A 200 -8.50 4.93 -44.56
C CYS A 200 -8.17 5.42 -45.98
N GLU A 201 -7.09 4.90 -46.57
CA GLU A 201 -6.81 5.12 -47.98
C GLU A 201 -7.76 4.26 -48.82
N PHE A 202 -8.58 4.90 -49.65
CA PHE A 202 -9.33 4.20 -50.68
C PHE A 202 -8.35 3.83 -51.79
N THR A 203 -7.84 2.60 -51.79
CA THR A 203 -7.31 2.03 -53.02
C THR A 203 -8.51 1.62 -53.89
N GLU A 204 -8.71 2.30 -55.02
CA GLU A 204 -9.67 1.92 -56.05
C GLU A 204 -9.24 0.64 -56.80
N ASP A 205 -8.96 -0.46 -56.09
CA ASP A 205 -8.42 -1.68 -56.70
C ASP A 205 -9.45 -2.81 -56.90
N PHE A 206 -10.75 -2.54 -56.70
CA PHE A 206 -11.81 -3.54 -56.91
C PHE A 206 -12.98 -3.06 -57.77
N VAL A 207 -12.69 -2.40 -58.88
CA VAL A 207 -13.59 -2.41 -60.05
C VAL A 207 -12.93 -3.22 -61.16
N LYS A 208 -13.20 -4.53 -61.17
CA LYS A 208 -13.01 -5.41 -62.33
C LYS A 208 -14.30 -6.16 -62.61
#